data_AF-L8H577-F1
#
_entry.id   AF-L8H577-F1
#
_cell.length_a   1.000
_cell.length_b   1.000
_cell.length_c   1.000
_cell.angle_alpha   90.00
_cell.angle_beta   90.00
_cell.angle_gamma   90.00
#
_symmetry.space_group_name_H-M   'P 1'
#
loop_
_entity.id
_entity.type
_entity.pdbx_description
1 polymer ?
#
loop_
_entity_poly.entity_id
_entity_poly.type
_entity_poly.pdbx_seq_one_letter_code
_entity_poly.pdbx_strand_id
1 'polypeptide(L)'
;MNAGTRTLGNNLKLQKRLAMSILNCGRSKAWLDPERKELIAKARTRAEVRTLIEAGVVQKKEKEFKQPMDRDEKLKRRVKMRMARRVIEEEGLDF
;
A
#
# COMPACT_ATOMS: atom_id res chain seq x y z
N MET A 1 -1.32 -13.59 9.20
CA MET A 1 -1.11 -12.24 8.61
C MET A 1 -2.20 -12.03 7.56
N ASN A 2 -3.15 -11.13 7.83
CA ASN A 2 -4.42 -11.07 7.11
C ASN A 2 -4.25 -10.71 5.63
N ALA A 3 -4.45 -11.75 4.82
CA ALA A 3 -5.06 -11.79 3.49
C ALA A 3 -4.68 -10.66 2.52
N GLY A 4 -3.84 -11.00 1.54
CA GLY A 4 -3.91 -10.38 0.22
C GLY A 4 -5.34 -10.49 -0.30
N THR A 5 -6.08 -9.40 -0.21
CA THR A 5 -7.50 -9.32 -0.57
C THR A 5 -7.70 -9.55 -2.06
N ARG A 6 -7.83 -10.82 -2.48
CA ARG A 6 -8.56 -11.18 -3.70
C ARG A 6 -10.05 -11.03 -3.38
N THR A 7 -10.53 -9.78 -3.31
CA THR A 7 -11.98 -9.53 -3.21
C THR A 7 -12.64 -9.80 -4.55
N LEU A 8 -13.33 -10.94 -4.64
CA LEU A 8 -14.48 -11.13 -5.52
C LEU A 8 -15.64 -10.34 -4.88
N GLY A 9 -15.99 -9.18 -5.46
CA GLY A 9 -17.05 -8.30 -4.93
C GLY A 9 -16.82 -6.85 -5.34
N ASN A 10 -17.65 -6.38 -6.28
CA ASN A 10 -17.65 -5.06 -6.93
C ASN A 10 -16.35 -4.65 -7.63
N ASN A 11 -16.41 -4.53 -8.96
CA ASN A 11 -15.29 -4.13 -9.80
C ASN A 11 -14.98 -2.62 -9.64
N LEU A 12 -14.25 -2.26 -8.58
CA LEU A 12 -13.85 -0.87 -8.28
C LEU A 12 -12.67 -0.37 -9.13
N LYS A 13 -12.35 -1.05 -10.25
CA LYS A 13 -11.24 -0.66 -11.14
C LYS A 13 -11.44 0.75 -11.72
N LEU A 14 -12.67 1.10 -12.06
CA LEU A 14 -13.02 2.42 -12.58
C LEU A 14 -12.74 3.50 -11.53
N GLN A 15 -13.26 3.33 -10.32
CA GLN A 15 -13.14 4.29 -9.23
C GLN A 15 -11.70 4.46 -8.81
N LYS A 16 -10.96 3.36 -8.72
CA LYS A 16 -9.52 3.42 -8.46
C LYS A 16 -8.77 4.17 -9.56
N ARG A 17 -9.16 4.00 -10.83
CA ARG A 17 -8.60 4.76 -11.97
C ARG A 17 -8.91 6.26 -11.88
N LEU A 18 -10.15 6.62 -11.59
CA LEU A 18 -10.57 8.02 -11.44
C LEU A 18 -9.87 8.69 -10.25
N ALA A 19 -9.82 8.01 -9.10
CA ALA A 19 -9.14 8.49 -7.90
C ALA A 19 -7.65 8.75 -8.16
N MET A 20 -6.95 7.85 -8.86
CA MET A 20 -5.53 8.06 -9.23
C MET A 20 -5.33 9.30 -10.10
N SER A 21 -6.20 9.50 -11.08
CA SER A 21 -6.13 10.65 -12.00
C SER A 21 -6.43 11.97 -11.28
N ILE A 22 -7.31 11.97 -10.28
CA ILE A 22 -7.66 13.16 -9.50
C ILE A 22 -6.57 13.48 -8.46
N LEU A 23 -6.07 12.46 -7.75
CA LEU A 23 -5.05 12.60 -6.68
C LEU A 23 -3.61 12.66 -7.20
N ASN A 24 -3.42 12.58 -8.52
CA ASN A 24 -2.12 12.48 -9.20
C ASN A 24 -1.19 11.47 -8.50
N CYS A 25 -1.68 10.24 -8.31
CA CYS A 25 -0.97 9.21 -7.54
C CYS A 25 -0.99 7.84 -8.25
N GLY A 26 -0.02 6.98 -7.92
CA GLY A 26 0.08 5.64 -8.49
C GLY A 26 -0.92 4.64 -7.89
N ARG A 27 -1.10 3.49 -8.55
CA ARG A 27 -2.02 2.40 -8.16
C ARG A 27 -1.89 1.93 -6.72
N SER A 28 -0.67 1.95 -6.19
CA SER A 28 -0.38 1.50 -4.82
C SER A 28 -0.70 2.56 -3.75
N LYS A 29 -0.79 3.85 -4.14
CA LYS A 29 -1.04 4.97 -3.23
C LYS A 29 -2.52 5.33 -3.11
N ALA A 30 -3.32 5.03 -4.13
CA ALA A 30 -4.77 5.21 -4.05
C ALA A 30 -5.39 4.16 -3.11
N TRP A 31 -5.87 4.63 -1.95
CA TRP A 31 -6.55 3.83 -0.96
C TRP A 31 -8.06 4.10 -0.99
N LEU A 32 -8.83 3.03 -0.84
CA LEU A 32 -10.28 3.03 -0.84
C LEU A 32 -10.71 2.32 0.44
N ASP A 33 -11.63 2.93 1.17
CA ASP A 33 -12.16 2.37 2.41
C ASP A 33 -12.91 1.04 2.15
N PRO A 34 -12.48 -0.08 2.78
CA PRO A 34 -13.14 -1.36 2.60
C PRO A 34 -14.55 -1.44 3.20
N GLU A 35 -14.87 -0.63 4.21
CA GLU A 35 -16.17 -0.62 4.88
C GLU A 35 -17.23 0.12 4.05
N ARG A 36 -16.80 1.06 3.22
CA ARG A 36 -17.68 1.90 2.39
C ARG A 36 -17.67 1.53 0.90
N LYS A 37 -17.31 0.29 0.56
CA LYS A 37 -17.19 -0.18 -0.85
C LYS A 37 -18.46 0.01 -1.68
N GLU A 38 -19.64 -0.15 -1.10
CA GLU A 38 -20.92 0.02 -1.80
C GLU A 38 -21.17 1.47 -2.22
N LEU A 39 -20.83 2.42 -1.35
CA LEU A 39 -20.90 3.85 -1.64
C LEU A 39 -19.94 4.22 -2.78
N ILE A 40 -18.72 3.68 -2.72
CA ILE A 40 -17.70 3.89 -3.75
C ILE A 40 -18.18 3.29 -5.09
N ALA A 41 -18.80 2.10 -5.07
CA ALA A 41 -19.28 1.44 -6.28
C ALA A 41 -20.33 2.26 -7.05
N LYS A 42 -21.12 3.09 -6.34
CA LYS A 42 -22.13 3.97 -6.95
C LYS A 42 -21.50 5.16 -7.68
N ALA A 43 -20.33 5.63 -7.26
CA ALA A 43 -19.65 6.74 -7.92
C ALA A 43 -19.06 6.32 -9.28
N ARG A 44 -19.46 7.00 -10.35
CA ARG A 44 -19.00 6.71 -11.73
C ARG A 44 -18.29 7.90 -12.37
N THR A 45 -18.56 9.10 -11.89
CA THR A 45 -18.03 10.35 -12.43
C THR A 45 -16.84 10.87 -11.62
N ARG A 46 -16.07 11.80 -12.20
CA ARG A 46 -14.95 12.46 -11.51
C ARG A 46 -15.43 13.36 -10.36
N ALA A 47 -16.59 13.99 -10.52
CA ALA A 47 -17.17 14.88 -9.52
C ALA A 47 -17.53 14.11 -8.24
N GLU A 48 -18.25 12.98 -8.39
CA GLU A 48 -18.60 12.12 -7.24
C GLU A 48 -17.37 11.58 -6.52
N VAL A 49 -16.33 11.16 -7.28
CA VAL A 49 -15.07 10.69 -6.67
C VAL A 49 -14.38 11.82 -5.91
N ARG A 50 -14.50 13.08 -6.35
CA ARG A 50 -13.95 14.24 -5.62
C ARG A 50 -14.66 14.45 -4.29
N THR A 51 -15.99 14.33 -4.27
CA THR A 51 -16.78 14.37 -3.03
C THR A 51 -16.39 13.23 -2.07
N LEU A 52 -16.11 12.03 -2.60
CA LEU A 52 -15.63 10.91 -1.78
C LEU A 52 -14.21 11.13 -1.23
N ILE A 53 -13.38 11.89 -1.94
CA ILE A 53 -12.06 12.32 -1.46
C ILE A 53 -12.21 13.33 -0.33
N GLU A 54 -13.10 14.32 -0.49
CA GLU A 54 -13.41 15.32 0.53
C GLU A 54 -14.03 14.68 1.79
N ALA A 55 -14.87 13.65 1.61
CA ALA A 55 -15.43 12.86 2.70
C ALA A 55 -14.43 11.88 3.36
N GLY A 56 -13.19 11.78 2.87
CA GLY A 56 -12.15 10.91 3.42
C GLY A 56 -12.32 9.41 3.12
N VAL A 57 -13.30 9.04 2.29
CA VAL A 57 -13.56 7.63 1.87
C VAL A 57 -12.50 7.14 0.88
N VAL A 58 -11.97 8.06 0.07
CA VAL A 58 -10.89 7.81 -0.89
C VAL A 58 -9.72 8.71 -0.54
N GLN A 59 -8.55 8.12 -0.28
CA GLN A 59 -7.39 8.88 0.18
C GLN A 59 -6.09 8.45 -0.52
N LYS A 60 -5.15 9.39 -0.60
CA LYS A 60 -3.78 9.13 -1.02
C LYS A 60 -2.97 8.71 0.20
N LYS A 61 -2.48 7.47 0.19
CA LYS A 61 -1.46 7.04 1.16
C LYS A 61 -0.14 7.73 0.85
N GLU A 62 0.29 8.58 1.77
CA GLU A 62 1.64 9.13 1.78
C GLU A 62 2.64 7.98 2.03
N LYS A 63 3.82 8.07 1.42
CA LYS A 63 4.94 7.25 1.88
C LYS A 63 5.58 8.01 3.03
N GLU A 64 5.83 7.33 4.13
CA GLU A 64 6.70 7.86 5.17
C GLU A 64 8.04 8.26 4.54
N PHE A 65 8.45 9.49 4.79
CA PHE A 65 9.78 9.95 4.43
C PHE A 65 10.78 9.20 5.32
N LYS A 66 11.47 8.22 4.75
CA LYS A 66 12.55 7.53 5.44
C LYS A 66 13.82 8.33 5.24
N GLN A 67 14.40 8.82 6.34
CA GLN A 67 15.72 9.42 6.27
C GLN A 67 16.72 8.39 5.70
N PRO A 68 17.60 8.79 4.78
CA PRO A 68 18.63 7.90 4.29
C PRO A 68 19.52 7.49 5.47
N MET A 69 19.57 6.18 5.72
CA MET A 69 20.41 5.60 6.75
C MET A 69 21.88 5.87 6.44
N ASP A 70 22.66 6.18 7.47
CA ASP A 70 24.09 6.41 7.35
C ASP A 70 24.78 5.21 6.66
N ARG A 71 25.83 5.50 5.87
CA ARG A 71 26.52 4.47 5.07
C ARG A 71 27.11 3.36 5.94
N ASP A 72 27.65 3.69 7.11
CA ASP A 72 28.28 2.73 8.01
C ASP A 72 27.25 1.86 8.69
N GLU A 73 26.12 2.44 9.09
CA GLU A 73 24.99 1.69 9.65
C GLU A 73 24.41 0.72 8.60
N LYS A 74 24.31 1.15 7.35
CA LYS A 74 23.87 0.30 6.23
C LYS A 74 24.82 -0.88 6.01
N LEU A 75 26.14 -0.68 6.14
CA LEU A 75 27.12 -1.74 6.04
C LEU A 75 27.01 -2.72 7.22
N LYS A 76 26.94 -2.22 8.46
CA LYS A 76 26.74 -3.05 9.67
C LYS A 76 25.48 -3.91 9.55
N ARG A 77 24.38 -3.34 9.04
CA ARG A 77 23.11 -4.06 8.81
C ARG A 77 23.26 -5.15 7.76
N ARG A 78 23.97 -4.88 6.66
CA ARG A 78 24.27 -5.90 5.62
C ARG A 78 25.13 -7.04 6.16
N VAL A 79 26.18 -6.72 6.92
CA VAL A 79 27.07 -7.73 7.54
C VAL A 79 26.29 -8.57 8.55
N LYS A 80 25.50 -7.93 9.43
CA LYS A 80 24.64 -8.61 10.41
C LYS A 80 23.64 -9.56 9.74
N MET A 81 22.99 -9.15 8.64
CA MET A 81 22.08 -10.01 7.90
C MET A 81 22.79 -11.18 7.22
N ARG A 82 24.00 -10.99 6.70
CA ARG A 82 24.82 -12.09 6.14
C ARG A 82 25.24 -13.10 7.20
N MET A 83 25.65 -12.63 8.38
CA MET A 83 25.96 -13.48 9.54
C MET A 83 24.70 -14.24 9.99
N ALA A 84 23.57 -13.55 10.17
CA ALA A 84 22.30 -14.19 10.56
C ALA A 84 21.84 -15.24 9.55
N ARG A 85 22.00 -14.98 8.25
CA ARG A 85 21.69 -15.96 7.20
C ARG A 85 22.60 -17.19 7.26
N ARG A 86 23.90 -17.01 7.52
CA ARG A 86 24.83 -18.12 7.75
C ARG A 86 24.46 -18.92 8.99
N VAL A 87 24.09 -18.26 10.09
CA VAL A 87 23.67 -18.93 11.32
C VAL A 87 22.38 -19.73 11.08
N ILE A 88 21.40 -19.21 10.33
CA ILE A 88 20.19 -19.98 9.98
C ILE A 88 20.53 -21.20 9.10
N GLU A 89 21.43 -21.05 8.12
CA GLU A 89 21.91 -22.17 7.28
C GLU A 89 22.74 -23.19 8.08
N GLU A 90 23.53 -22.75 9.07
CA GLU A 90 24.37 -23.62 9.91
C GLU A 90 23.59 -24.32 11.03
N GLU A 91 22.57 -23.68 11.59
CA GLU A 91 21.74 -24.26 12.66
C GLU A 91 20.53 -25.06 12.13
N GLY A 92 20.29 -25.07 10.82
CA GLY A 92 19.26 -25.91 10.19
C GLY A 92 17.83 -25.58 10.62
N LEU A 93 17.58 -24.38 11.14
CA LEU A 93 16.27 -23.90 11.56
C LEU A 93 15.52 -23.29 10.38
N ASP A 94 14.92 -24.13 9.54
CA ASP A 94 13.89 -23.70 8.58
C ASP A 94 12.56 -23.53 9.32
N PHE A 95 12.06 -22.28 9.41
CA PHE A 95 10.73 -21.93 9.92
C PHE A 95 9.72 -21.74 8.78
#